data_AF-A0A956UX43-F1
#
_entry.id   AF-A0A956UX43-F1
#
_cell.length_a   1.000
_cell.length_b   1.000
_cell.length_c   1.000
_cell.angle_alpha   90.00
_cell.angle_beta   90.00
_cell.angle_gamma   90.00
#
_symmetry.space_group_name_H-M   'P 1'
#
loop_
_entity.id
_entity.type
_entity.pdbx_description
1 polymer ?
#
loop_
_entity_poly.entity_id
_entity_poly.type
_entity_poly.pdbx_seq_one_letter_code
_entity_poly.pdbx_strand_id
1 'polypeptide(L)'
;MSGDSGWSDAETLHKLWIPDNPDGSGWADIDWVSAVQGSRYHYCHGEPLAEAIAARPPYYLVRTRSETEQIPIPHENTYYIPAVNLHDFLVELGWSGGSEVIWHIEPVEDAPDEACVS
;
A
#
# COMPACT_ATOMS: atom_id res chain seq x y z
N MET A 1 23.43 30.64 32.12
CA MET A 1 23.59 30.85 30.67
C MET A 1 22.65 29.88 29.99
N SER A 2 21.57 30.41 29.45
CA SER A 2 20.53 29.66 28.73
C SER A 2 21.11 29.16 27.42
N GLY A 3 21.13 27.85 27.22
CA GLY A 3 21.40 27.21 25.94
C GLY A 3 20.14 26.46 25.54
N ASP A 4 19.14 27.21 25.10
CA ASP A 4 17.97 26.66 24.43
C ASP A 4 18.45 26.18 23.06
N SER A 5 18.91 24.93 22.99
CA SER A 5 19.24 24.29 21.72
C SER A 5 17.91 23.93 21.06
N GLY A 6 17.24 24.95 20.54
CA GLY A 6 16.14 24.79 19.60
C GLY A 6 16.69 24.05 18.39
N TRP A 7 16.43 22.74 18.37
CA TRP A 7 16.52 21.96 17.15
C TRP A 7 15.57 22.65 16.16
N SER A 8 16.10 23.10 15.03
CA SER A 8 15.24 23.65 13.99
C SER A 8 14.28 22.56 13.52
N ASP A 9 13.04 22.90 13.21
CA ASP A 9 12.03 21.95 12.72
C ASP A 9 12.54 21.11 11.51
N ALA A 10 13.49 21.66 10.76
CA ALA A 10 14.17 21.02 9.63
C ALA A 10 15.05 19.81 10.02
N GLU A 11 15.71 19.82 11.19
CA GLU A 11 16.53 18.69 11.65
C GLU A 11 15.68 17.53 12.19
N THR A 12 14.47 17.83 12.65
CA THR A 12 13.50 16.82 13.11
C THR A 12 12.84 16.11 11.93
N LEU A 13 12.58 16.83 10.82
CA LEU A 13 12.04 16.27 9.58
C LEU A 13 12.95 15.22 8.93
N HIS A 14 14.28 15.36 9.07
CA HIS A 14 15.26 14.39 8.55
C HIS A 14 15.22 13.01 9.21
N LYS A 15 14.56 12.87 10.38
CA LYS A 15 14.42 11.59 11.10
C LYS A 15 13.17 10.80 10.71
N LEU A 16 12.29 11.40 9.94
CA LEU A 16 11.22 10.70 9.26
C LEU A 16 11.77 10.34 7.89
N TRP A 17 11.81 9.05 7.55
CA TRP A 17 12.21 8.61 6.23
C TRP A 17 11.19 9.16 5.22
N ILE A 18 11.50 10.32 4.63
CA ILE A 18 10.81 10.89 3.48
C ILE A 18 11.59 10.33 2.28
N PRO A 19 11.00 9.45 1.45
CA PRO A 19 11.63 9.02 0.20
C PRO A 19 12.16 10.25 -0.56
N ASP A 20 13.33 10.11 -1.20
CA ASP A 20 14.11 11.19 -1.82
C ASP A 20 13.39 11.92 -2.98
N ASN A 21 12.34 12.69 -2.69
CA ASN A 21 11.74 13.64 -3.60
C ASN A 21 11.26 14.90 -2.85
N PRO A 22 12.20 15.73 -2.37
CA PRO A 22 11.90 16.85 -1.48
C PRO A 22 11.08 17.98 -2.13
N ASP A 23 10.92 17.98 -3.46
CA ASP A 23 10.13 18.99 -4.17
C ASP A 23 8.67 18.55 -4.44
N GLY A 24 8.32 17.29 -4.11
CA GLY A 24 6.98 16.73 -4.30
C GLY A 24 6.56 16.58 -5.77
N SER A 25 7.49 16.71 -6.72
CA SER A 25 7.18 16.68 -8.15
C SER A 25 7.43 15.28 -8.74
N GLY A 26 6.35 14.53 -8.95
CA GLY A 26 6.32 13.38 -9.86
C GLY A 26 7.01 12.08 -9.42
N TRP A 27 7.35 11.28 -10.45
CA TRP A 27 7.96 9.96 -10.32
C TRP A 27 9.45 10.09 -10.02
N ALA A 28 9.93 9.38 -9.00
CA ALA A 28 11.32 9.27 -8.62
C ALA A 28 11.74 7.79 -8.58
N ASP A 29 13.03 7.53 -8.82
CA ASP A 29 13.60 6.19 -8.66
C ASP A 29 13.48 5.76 -7.20
N ILE A 30 13.15 4.48 -6.96
CA ILE A 30 13.44 3.88 -5.66
C ILE A 30 14.77 3.12 -5.71
N ASP A 31 15.52 3.20 -4.63
CA ASP A 31 16.73 2.38 -4.42
C ASP A 31 16.43 0.87 -4.33
N TRP A 32 15.16 0.49 -4.41
CA TRP A 32 14.74 -0.90 -4.47
C TRP A 32 14.80 -1.45 -5.90
N VAL A 33 15.66 -2.44 -6.10
CA VAL A 33 15.70 -3.27 -7.30
C VAL A 33 14.98 -4.58 -7.01
N SER A 34 14.12 -5.03 -7.92
CA SER A 34 13.51 -6.36 -7.84
C SER A 34 14.61 -7.42 -7.73
N ALA A 35 14.66 -8.13 -6.60
CA ALA A 35 15.61 -9.23 -6.43
C ALA A 35 15.35 -10.40 -7.40
N VAL A 36 14.14 -10.49 -7.95
CA VAL A 36 13.70 -11.55 -8.86
C VAL A 36 13.89 -11.16 -10.33
N GLN A 37 13.57 -9.92 -10.69
CA GLN A 37 13.56 -9.47 -12.09
C GLN A 37 14.73 -8.54 -12.44
N GLY A 38 15.46 -8.02 -11.45
CA GLY A 38 16.56 -7.07 -11.65
C GLY A 38 16.12 -5.68 -12.12
N SER A 39 14.81 -5.43 -12.25
CA SER A 39 14.27 -4.13 -12.66
C SER A 39 14.27 -3.12 -11.52
N ARG A 40 14.55 -1.86 -11.85
CA ARG A 40 14.30 -0.71 -10.97
C ARG A 40 12.85 -0.29 -11.08
N TYR A 41 12.26 0.04 -9.94
CA TYR A 41 10.93 0.62 -9.90
C TYR A 41 11.04 2.13 -9.67
N HIS A 42 9.94 2.81 -9.93
CA HIS A 42 9.79 4.24 -9.63
C HIS A 42 8.61 4.37 -8.67
N TYR A 43 8.68 5.32 -7.75
CA TYR A 43 7.55 5.72 -6.92
C TYR A 43 7.11 7.12 -7.30
N CYS A 44 5.83 7.41 -7.11
CA CYS A 44 5.32 8.78 -7.15
C CYS A 44 4.74 9.08 -5.76
N HIS A 45 4.95 10.30 -5.27
CA HIS A 45 4.21 10.74 -4.09
C HIS A 45 2.72 10.77 -4.41
N GLY A 46 1.93 10.24 -3.47
CA GLY A 46 0.48 10.33 -3.56
C GLY A 46 -0.02 11.75 -3.28
N GLU A 47 -1.29 11.98 -3.62
CA GLU A 47 -2.01 13.21 -3.29
C GLU A 47 -1.97 13.52 -1.79
N PRO A 48 -2.15 14.79 -1.37
CA PRO A 48 -2.29 15.16 0.04
C PRO A 48 -3.33 14.29 0.74
N LEU A 49 -3.05 13.87 1.99
CA LEU A 49 -3.86 12.87 2.70
C LEU A 49 -5.37 13.16 2.70
N ALA A 50 -5.77 14.42 2.88
CA ALA A 50 -7.18 14.81 2.89
C ALA A 50 -7.85 14.63 1.52
N GLU A 51 -7.16 14.99 0.45
CA GLU A 51 -7.62 14.83 -0.94
C GLU A 51 -7.67 13.34 -1.30
N ALA A 52 -6.63 12.60 -0.93
CA ALA A 52 -6.60 11.15 -1.09
C ALA A 52 -7.74 10.45 -0.34
N ILE A 53 -8.09 10.88 0.88
CA ILE A 53 -9.26 10.35 1.61
C ILE A 53 -10.56 10.69 0.89
N ALA A 54 -10.72 11.94 0.45
CA ALA A 54 -11.95 12.39 -0.21
C ALA A 54 -12.19 11.69 -1.56
N ALA A 55 -11.12 11.31 -2.26
CA ALA A 55 -11.18 10.62 -3.54
C ALA A 55 -11.23 9.07 -3.43
N ARG A 56 -11.22 8.50 -2.22
CA ARG A 56 -11.26 7.04 -2.06
C ARG A 56 -12.58 6.46 -2.59
N PRO A 57 -12.53 5.35 -3.34
CA PRO A 57 -13.73 4.56 -3.61
C PRO A 57 -14.30 4.05 -2.27
N PRO A 58 -15.57 3.65 -2.22
CA PRO A 58 -16.14 3.01 -1.03
C PRO A 58 -15.51 1.64 -0.75
N TYR A 59 -15.12 0.91 -1.80
CA TYR A 59 -14.57 -0.44 -1.71
C TYR A 59 -13.37 -0.67 -2.63
N TYR A 60 -12.63 -1.73 -2.32
CA TYR A 60 -11.62 -2.31 -3.20
C TYR A 60 -11.90 -3.80 -3.41
N LEU A 61 -11.80 -4.25 -4.65
CA LEU A 61 -11.77 -5.66 -4.97
C LEU A 61 -10.32 -6.13 -4.93
N VAL A 62 -10.00 -7.02 -3.99
CA VAL A 62 -8.70 -7.66 -3.86
C VAL A 62 -8.81 -9.10 -4.35
N ARG A 63 -8.00 -9.46 -5.35
CA ARG A 63 -7.82 -10.86 -5.77
C ARG A 63 -6.51 -11.39 -5.20
N THR A 64 -6.61 -12.49 -4.49
CA THR A 64 -5.43 -13.25 -4.06
C THR A 64 -5.36 -14.56 -4.84
N ARG A 65 -4.15 -15.09 -4.99
CA ARG A 65 -3.87 -16.34 -5.68
C ARG A 65 -2.99 -17.21 -4.81
N SER A 66 -3.43 -18.44 -4.58
CA SER A 66 -2.61 -19.48 -3.96
C SER A 66 -2.10 -20.42 -5.05
N GLU A 67 -0.79 -20.47 -5.20
CA GLU A 67 -0.10 -21.45 -6.04
C GLU A 67 0.62 -22.43 -5.12
N THR A 68 0.17 -23.69 -5.12
CA THR A 68 0.90 -24.76 -4.45
C THR A 68 1.26 -25.80 -5.49
N GLU A 69 2.44 -26.42 -5.37
CA GLU A 69 2.89 -27.48 -6.29
C GLU A 69 1.92 -28.68 -6.35
N GLN A 70 1.03 -28.79 -5.36
CA GLN A 70 0.07 -29.88 -5.19
C GLN A 70 -1.29 -29.60 -5.85
N ILE A 71 -1.61 -28.35 -6.20
CA ILE A 71 -2.88 -27.97 -6.83
C ILE A 71 -2.57 -27.41 -8.23
N PRO A 72 -2.89 -28.15 -9.31
CA PRO A 72 -2.55 -27.75 -10.68
C PRO A 72 -3.39 -26.58 -11.21
N ILE A 73 -4.46 -26.20 -10.50
CA ILE A 73 -5.29 -25.05 -10.83
C ILE A 73 -5.07 -23.99 -9.73
N PRO A 74 -4.62 -22.77 -10.08
CA PRO A 74 -4.45 -21.71 -9.09
C PRO A 74 -5.77 -21.44 -8.38
N HIS A 75 -5.74 -21.41 -7.05
CA HIS A 75 -6.92 -21.04 -6.28
C HIS A 75 -6.97 -19.52 -6.18
N GLU A 76 -7.96 -18.90 -6.84
CA GLU A 76 -8.16 -17.46 -6.80
C GLU A 76 -9.30 -17.12 -5.84
N ASN A 77 -9.03 -16.24 -4.88
CA ASN A 77 -10.05 -15.70 -3.99
C ASN A 77 -10.36 -14.26 -4.36
N THR A 78 -11.62 -13.86 -4.18
CA THR A 78 -12.09 -12.48 -4.39
C THR A 78 -12.61 -11.93 -3.07
N TYR A 79 -12.08 -10.79 -2.66
CA TYR A 79 -12.51 -10.07 -1.47
C TYR A 79 -12.94 -8.66 -1.85
N TYR A 80 -14.11 -8.24 -1.36
CA TYR A 80 -14.53 -6.84 -1.41
C TYR A 80 -14.25 -6.24 -0.04
N ILE A 81 -13.34 -5.27 0.00
CA ILE A 81 -12.84 -4.68 1.24
C ILE A 81 -13.28 -3.23 1.31
N PRO A 82 -14.00 -2.79 2.38
CA PRO A 82 -14.26 -1.38 2.60
C PRO A 82 -12.96 -0.58 2.59
N ALA A 83 -12.94 0.59 1.94
CA ALA A 83 -11.72 1.38 1.77
C ALA A 83 -11.06 1.79 3.10
N VAL A 84 -11.85 1.90 4.17
CA VAL A 84 -11.35 2.17 5.53
C VAL A 84 -10.56 1.00 6.13
N ASN A 85 -10.82 -0.23 5.68
CA ASN A 85 -10.22 -1.46 6.21
C ASN A 85 -9.11 -2.03 5.31
N LEU A 86 -8.87 -1.45 4.12
CA LEU A 86 -7.90 -2.00 3.17
C LEU A 86 -6.50 -2.12 3.77
N HIS A 87 -6.06 -1.13 4.53
CA HIS A 87 -4.74 -1.16 5.16
C HIS A 87 -4.58 -2.38 6.08
N ASP A 88 -5.53 -2.56 7.00
CA ASP A 88 -5.50 -3.65 7.98
C ASP A 88 -5.54 -5.01 7.27
N PHE A 89 -6.41 -5.17 6.28
CA PHE A 89 -6.48 -6.39 5.47
C PHE A 89 -5.14 -6.73 4.79
N LEU A 90 -4.46 -5.74 4.19
CA LEU A 90 -3.17 -5.96 3.52
C LEU A 90 -2.06 -6.33 4.50
N VAL A 91 -2.05 -5.72 5.69
CA VAL A 91 -1.10 -6.04 6.77
C VAL A 91 -1.31 -7.47 7.27
N GLU A 92 -2.56 -7.85 7.54
CA GLU A 92 -2.92 -9.20 7.97
C GLU A 92 -2.53 -10.25 6.92
N LEU A 93 -2.83 -9.98 5.65
CA LEU A 93 -2.44 -10.86 4.55
C LEU A 93 -0.91 -11.01 4.45
N GLY A 94 -0.16 -9.92 4.63
CA GLY A 94 1.30 -9.97 4.69
C GLY A 94 1.84 -10.81 5.85
N TRP A 95 1.19 -10.74 7.02
CA TRP A 95 1.55 -11.56 8.19
C TRP A 95 1.17 -13.03 8.06
N SER A 96 0.17 -13.36 7.25
CA SER A 96 -0.24 -14.75 6.97
C SER A 96 0.81 -15.60 6.21
N GLY A 97 1.96 -15.00 5.88
CA GLY A 97 3.13 -15.73 5.40
C GLY A 97 3.06 -16.18 3.95
N GLY A 98 2.21 -15.55 3.13
CA GLY A 98 2.20 -15.78 1.69
C GLY A 98 1.52 -17.07 1.24
N SER A 99 0.68 -17.68 2.09
CA SER A 99 -0.21 -18.77 1.68
C SER A 99 -1.11 -18.36 0.50
N GLU A 100 -1.40 -17.06 0.44
CA GLU A 100 -2.02 -16.39 -0.68
C GLU A 100 -1.20 -15.15 -1.06
N VAL A 101 -1.01 -14.94 -2.36
CA VAL A 101 -0.28 -13.78 -2.89
C VAL A 101 -1.28 -12.80 -3.47
N ILE A 102 -1.10 -11.51 -3.20
CA ILE A 102 -1.90 -10.46 -3.84
C ILE A 102 -1.62 -10.51 -5.35
N TRP A 103 -2.67 -10.77 -6.12
CA TRP A 103 -2.60 -10.81 -7.58
C TRP A 103 -3.06 -9.48 -8.19
N HIS A 104 -4.12 -8.89 -7.64
CA HIS A 104 -4.72 -7.67 -8.16
C HIS A 104 -5.50 -6.92 -7.08
N ILE A 105 -5.47 -5.58 -7.14
CA ILE A 105 -6.30 -4.69 -6.33
C ILE A 105 -6.91 -3.65 -7.26
N GLU A 106 -8.23 -3.47 -7.25
CA GLU A 106 -8.93 -2.44 -8.03
C GLU A 106 -9.96 -1.68 -7.19
N PRO A 107 -10.13 -0.36 -7.43
CA PRO A 107 -11.19 0.43 -6.82
C PRO A 107 -12.56 0.01 -7.40
N VAL A 108 -13.58 -0.10 -6.55
CA VAL A 108 -14.95 -0.41 -6.98
C VAL A 108 -15.98 0.43 -6.22
N GLU A 109 -17.03 0.83 -6.94
CA GLU A 109 -18.13 1.65 -6.39
C GLU A 109 -19.11 0.85 -5.53
N ASP A 110 -19.20 -0.46 -5.77
CA ASP A 110 -20.18 -1.31 -5.11
C ASP A 110 -19.60 -2.71 -4.82
N ALA A 111 -20.19 -3.37 -3.83
CA ALA A 111 -19.82 -4.72 -3.38
C ALA A 111 -21.08 -5.61 -3.29
N PRO A 112 -20.96 -6.93 -3.48
CA PRO A 112 -22.07 -7.85 -3.26
C PRO A 112 -22.62 -7.74 -1.84
N ASP A 113 -23.94 -7.92 -1.68
CA ASP A 113 -24.61 -7.85 -0.38
C ASP A 113 -23.94 -8.73 0.68
N GLU A 114 -23.46 -9.91 0.28
CA GLU A 114 -22.77 -10.85 1.16
C GLU A 114 -21.43 -10.34 1.70
N ALA A 115 -20.80 -9.38 1.01
CA ALA A 115 -19.57 -8.74 1.44
C ALA A 115 -19.80 -7.49 2.30
N CYS A 116 -21.03 -6.96 2.33
CA CYS A 116 -21.43 -5.77 3.07
C CYS A 116 -21.83 -6.07 4.53
N VAL A 117 -21.29 -7.14 5.12
CA VAL A 117 -21.61 -7.56 6.50
C VAL A 117 -20.79 -6.78 7.52
N SER A 118 -21.49 -6.05 8.38
CA SER A 118 -20.97 -5.22 9.48
C SER A 118 -20.53 -6.01 10.70
#